data_AF-A0A7G5Z0B0-F1
#
_entry.id   AF-A0A7G5Z0B0-F1
#
_cell.length_a   1.000
_cell.length_b   1.000
_cell.length_c   1.000
_cell.angle_alpha   90.00
_cell.angle_beta   90.00
_cell.angle_gamma   90.00
#
_symmetry.space_group_name_H-M   'P 1'
#
loop_
_entity.id
_entity.type
_entity.pdbx_description
1 polymer ?
#
loop_
_entity_poly.entity_id
_entity_poly.type
_entity_poly.pdbx_seq_one_letter_code
_entity_poly.pdbx_strand_id
1 'polypeptide(L)'
;MCCLHCTIGGVVVAPDGFYARNLEVLREAQTALNVAFGAILSAYIGNSLAEIDNGPFNHAGLAKFFIFIAIFIIGLCVGNSVILRGEFRLGLLFLGMAAAAAVAAHTQGRSLGFEVVILRILAACWVIALLGSNAVLTAIHYIHHRNRK
;
A
#
# COMPACT_ATOMS: atom_id res chain seq x y z
N MET A 1 35.70 -0.07 38.45
CA MET A 1 36.18 -1.47 38.51
C MET A 1 35.32 -2.31 37.57
N CYS A 2 35.99 -2.80 36.51
CA CYS A 2 35.69 -3.89 35.57
C CYS A 2 34.32 -4.04 34.88
N CYS A 3 34.31 -3.65 33.60
CA CYS A 3 33.67 -4.40 32.52
C CYS A 3 34.24 -5.83 32.42
N LEU A 4 33.37 -6.82 32.16
CA LEU A 4 33.55 -8.06 31.35
C LEU A 4 32.70 -9.18 31.95
N HIS A 5 31.55 -9.44 31.34
CA HIS A 5 31.06 -10.82 31.18
C HIS A 5 30.25 -10.91 29.89
N CYS A 6 30.96 -11.26 28.83
CA CYS A 6 30.38 -11.84 27.64
C CYS A 6 29.94 -13.27 28.01
N THR A 7 28.65 -13.48 28.24
CA THR A 7 28.06 -14.82 28.28
C THR A 7 27.27 -15.03 27.01
N ILE A 8 27.84 -15.89 26.17
CA ILE A 8 27.31 -16.42 24.93
C ILE A 8 25.99 -17.13 25.20
N GLY A 9 25.01 -16.93 24.31
CA GLY A 9 24.01 -17.98 24.04
C GLY A 9 22.56 -17.55 24.24
N GLY A 10 21.97 -17.04 23.17
CA GLY A 10 20.52 -16.98 23.01
C GLY A 10 19.93 -15.60 23.21
N VAL A 11 20.00 -14.77 22.16
CA VAL A 11 18.89 -13.83 21.94
C VAL A 11 17.68 -14.73 21.70
N VAL A 12 16.93 -15.02 22.76
CA VAL A 12 15.57 -15.52 22.63
C VAL A 12 14.84 -14.36 21.98
N VAL A 13 14.83 -14.35 20.64
CA VAL A 13 13.98 -13.47 19.87
C VAL A 13 12.58 -13.90 20.29
N ALA A 14 12.02 -13.16 21.25
CA ALA A 14 10.65 -13.33 21.65
C ALA A 14 9.84 -13.30 20.35
N PRO A 15 9.03 -14.34 20.07
CA PRO A 15 8.29 -14.43 18.81
C PRO A 15 7.45 -13.15 18.57
N ASP A 16 6.98 -12.53 19.66
CA ASP A 16 6.26 -11.26 19.66
C ASP A 16 7.12 -10.07 19.20
N GLY A 17 8.41 -10.05 19.53
CA GLY A 17 9.35 -8.99 19.15
C GLY A 17 9.79 -9.05 17.70
N PHE A 18 9.91 -10.25 17.12
CA PHE A 18 10.17 -10.39 15.67
C PHE A 18 8.96 -9.97 14.85
N TYR A 19 7.76 -10.39 15.25
CA TYR A 19 6.53 -10.03 14.57
C TYR A 19 6.26 -8.51 14.64
N ALA A 20 6.38 -7.92 15.83
CA ALA A 20 6.19 -6.47 16.03
C ALA A 20 7.18 -5.63 15.23
N ARG A 21 8.47 -5.99 15.21
CA ARG A 21 9.50 -5.27 14.45
C ARG A 21 9.29 -5.35 12.94
N ASN A 22 8.92 -6.52 12.42
CA ASN A 22 8.62 -6.65 10.99
C ASN A 22 7.35 -5.88 10.59
N LEU A 23 6.35 -5.83 11.48
CA LEU A 23 5.13 -5.02 11.29
C LEU A 23 5.43 -3.52 11.21
N GLU A 24 6.35 -3.03 12.04
CA GLU A 24 6.78 -1.62 12.03
C GLU A 24 7.49 -1.26 10.72
N VAL A 25 8.43 -2.10 10.28
CA VAL A 25 9.13 -1.94 8.99
C VAL A 25 8.14 -1.96 7.81
N LEU A 26 7.12 -2.81 7.85
CA LEU A 26 6.08 -2.81 6.82
C LEU A 26 5.28 -1.50 6.80
N ARG A 27 4.91 -0.96 7.97
CA ARG A 27 4.16 0.29 8.05
C ARG A 27 4.98 1.46 7.52
N GLU A 28 6.28 1.48 7.82
CA GLU A 28 7.20 2.47 7.25
C GLU A 28 7.32 2.33 5.74
N ALA A 29 7.51 1.10 5.23
CA ALA A 29 7.56 0.82 3.79
C ALA A 29 6.26 1.23 3.08
N GLN A 30 5.11 0.93 3.67
CA GLN A 30 3.79 1.33 3.16
C GLN A 30 3.63 2.86 3.13
N THR A 31 4.12 3.55 4.16
CA THR A 31 4.09 5.01 4.22
C THR A 31 4.99 5.64 3.15
N ALA A 32 6.23 5.15 3.02
CA ALA A 32 7.15 5.60 2.00
C ALA A 32 6.61 5.37 0.59
N LEU A 33 5.99 4.21 0.37
CA LEU A 33 5.36 3.86 -0.89
C LEU A 33 4.17 4.80 -1.18
N ASN A 34 3.30 5.07 -0.20
CA ASN A 34 2.20 6.01 -0.38
C ASN A 34 2.67 7.43 -0.76
N VAL A 35 3.76 7.92 -0.15
CA VAL A 35 4.34 9.23 -0.47
C VAL A 35 4.93 9.24 -1.89
N ALA A 36 5.72 8.23 -2.25
CA ALA A 36 6.32 8.13 -3.58
C ALA A 36 5.26 8.06 -4.69
N PHE A 37 4.20 7.28 -4.48
CA PHE A 37 3.09 7.18 -5.42
C PHE A 37 2.29 8.49 -5.53
N GLY A 38 2.06 9.16 -4.40
CA GLY A 38 1.43 10.49 -4.39
C GLY A 38 2.22 11.51 -5.20
N ALA A 39 3.56 11.50 -5.09
CA ALA A 39 4.44 12.36 -5.86
C ALA A 39 4.38 12.05 -7.37
N ILE A 40 4.46 10.77 -7.76
CA ILE A 40 4.38 10.34 -9.16
C ILE A 40 3.02 10.71 -9.77
N LEU A 41 1.92 10.46 -9.06
CA LEU A 41 0.58 10.84 -9.52
C LEU A 41 0.43 12.35 -9.66
N SER A 42 0.92 13.14 -8.70
CA SER A 42 0.88 14.60 -8.77
C SER A 42 1.67 15.14 -9.97
N ALA A 43 2.88 14.62 -10.21
CA ALA A 43 3.69 14.98 -11.37
C ALA A 43 3.01 14.61 -12.69
N TYR A 44 2.42 13.41 -12.77
CA TYR A 44 1.72 12.94 -13.96
C TYR A 44 0.47 13.77 -14.26
N ILE A 45 -0.32 14.09 -13.23
CA ILE A 45 -1.47 14.97 -13.35
C ILE A 45 -0.99 16.35 -13.79
N GLY A 46 0.04 16.92 -13.17
CA GLY A 46 0.63 18.20 -13.58
C GLY A 46 1.05 18.23 -15.05
N ASN A 47 1.70 17.17 -15.54
CA ASN A 47 2.08 17.04 -16.95
C ASN A 47 0.86 16.96 -17.87
N SER A 48 -0.12 16.12 -17.51
CA SER A 48 -1.35 15.97 -18.27
C SER A 48 -2.18 17.27 -18.28
N LEU A 49 -2.17 18.04 -17.19
CA LEU A 49 -2.81 19.35 -17.09
C LEU A 49 -2.14 20.36 -18.02
N ALA A 50 -0.81 20.36 -18.09
CA ALA A 50 -0.05 21.23 -18.99
C ALA A 50 -0.31 20.91 -20.48
N GLU A 51 -0.62 19.66 -20.83
CA GLU A 51 -1.01 19.26 -22.19
C GLU A 51 -2.47 19.61 -22.55
N ILE A 52 -3.36 19.72 -21.56
CA ILE A 52 -4.81 19.98 -21.75
C ILE A 52 -5.15 21.48 -21.86
N ASP A 53 -4.15 22.37 -21.78
CA ASP A 53 -4.31 23.85 -21.83
C ASP A 53 -4.90 24.41 -23.15
N ASN A 54 -5.30 23.53 -24.08
CA ASN A 54 -6.01 23.86 -25.33
C ASN A 54 -7.55 23.70 -25.26
N GLY A 55 -8.17 23.44 -24.09
CA GLY A 55 -9.63 23.24 -23.96
C GLY A 55 -10.24 23.54 -22.57
N PRO A 56 -11.59 23.52 -22.42
CA PRO A 56 -12.26 23.87 -21.17
C PRO A 56 -11.96 22.87 -20.05
N PHE A 57 -11.30 23.34 -18.99
CA PHE A 57 -10.78 22.50 -17.93
C PHE A 57 -11.86 22.03 -16.93
N ASN A 58 -12.09 20.71 -16.83
CA ASN A 58 -13.13 20.11 -15.97
C ASN A 58 -12.61 19.83 -14.54
N HIS A 59 -12.60 20.88 -13.72
CA HIS A 59 -12.17 20.85 -12.31
C HIS A 59 -12.96 19.83 -11.46
N ALA A 60 -14.26 19.67 -11.73
CA ALA A 60 -15.12 18.74 -11.00
C ALA A 60 -14.78 17.28 -11.31
N GLY A 61 -14.43 16.97 -12.56
CA GLY A 61 -13.94 15.65 -12.95
C GLY A 61 -12.62 15.30 -12.26
N LEU A 62 -11.68 16.25 -12.24
CA LEU A 62 -10.40 16.10 -11.55
C LEU A 62 -10.57 15.85 -10.05
N ALA A 63 -11.43 16.61 -9.38
CA ALA A 63 -11.71 16.43 -7.95
C ALA A 63 -12.30 15.03 -7.65
N LYS A 64 -13.24 14.56 -8.47
CA LYS A 64 -13.80 13.20 -8.33
C LYS A 64 -12.73 12.13 -8.50
N PHE A 65 -11.85 12.29 -9.47
CA PHE A 65 -10.73 11.38 -9.70
C PHE A 65 -9.82 11.28 -8.46
N PHE A 66 -9.42 12.41 -7.88
CA PHE A 66 -8.61 12.41 -6.65
C PHE A 66 -9.31 11.75 -5.47
N ILE A 67 -10.61 11.98 -5.31
CA ILE A 67 -11.41 11.33 -4.25
C ILE A 67 -11.39 9.80 -4.42
N PHE A 68 -11.61 9.29 -5.64
CA PHE A 68 -11.58 7.85 -5.89
C PHE A 68 -10.21 7.24 -5.65
N ILE A 69 -9.14 7.93 -6.04
CA ILE A 69 -7.77 7.52 -5.72
C ILE A 69 -7.56 7.50 -4.20
N ALA A 70 -7.96 8.53 -3.47
CA ALA A 70 -7.84 8.56 -2.01
C ALA A 70 -8.57 7.38 -1.35
N ILE A 71 -9.81 7.09 -1.77
CA ILE A 71 -10.59 5.96 -1.27
C ILE A 71 -9.90 4.63 -1.59
N PHE A 72 -9.35 4.47 -2.80
CA PHE A 72 -8.59 3.28 -3.18
C PHE A 72 -7.39 3.05 -2.24
N ILE A 73 -6.61 4.09 -1.97
CA ILE A 73 -5.43 4.03 -1.11
C ILE A 73 -5.81 3.66 0.31
N ILE A 74 -6.78 4.38 0.87
CA ILE A 74 -7.26 4.16 2.24
C ILE A 74 -7.83 2.75 2.35
N GLY A 75 -8.66 2.33 1.41
CA GLY A 75 -9.25 1.00 1.39
C GLY A 75 -8.19 -0.11 1.30
N LEU A 76 -7.18 0.04 0.43
CA LEU A 76 -6.06 -0.90 0.38
C LEU A 76 -5.27 -0.91 1.69
N CYS A 77 -4.95 0.26 2.26
CA CYS A 77 -4.11 0.33 3.45
C CYS A 77 -4.81 -0.20 4.71
N VAL A 78 -6.08 0.18 4.89
CA VAL A 78 -6.93 -0.28 5.99
C VAL A 78 -7.23 -1.77 5.81
N GLY A 79 -7.63 -2.20 4.61
CA GLY A 79 -7.85 -3.61 4.30
C GLY A 79 -6.62 -4.47 4.59
N ASN A 80 -5.45 -4.02 4.15
CA ASN A 80 -4.17 -4.68 4.43
C ASN A 80 -3.88 -4.80 5.93
N SER A 81 -4.10 -3.72 6.69
CA SER A 81 -3.88 -3.67 8.13
C SER A 81 -4.84 -4.58 8.91
N VAL A 82 -6.10 -4.66 8.47
CA VAL A 82 -7.14 -5.50 9.09
C VAL A 82 -6.88 -6.98 8.81
N ILE A 83 -6.42 -7.33 7.61
CA ILE A 83 -6.00 -8.70 7.28
C ILE A 83 -4.84 -9.16 8.16
N LEU A 84 -3.84 -8.30 8.39
CA LEU A 84 -2.72 -8.60 9.29
C LEU A 84 -3.14 -8.79 10.76
N ARG A 85 -4.30 -8.26 11.16
CA ARG A 85 -4.88 -8.48 12.49
C ARG A 85 -5.70 -9.78 12.60
N GLY A 86 -5.84 -10.53 11.50
CA GLY A 86 -6.61 -11.79 11.45
C GLY A 86 -8.09 -11.62 11.08
N GLU A 87 -8.56 -10.40 10.85
CA GLU A 87 -9.95 -10.11 10.49
C GLU A 87 -10.18 -10.14 8.97
N PHE A 88 -10.09 -11.34 8.38
CA PHE A 88 -10.17 -11.51 6.92
C PHE A 88 -11.46 -10.99 6.28
N ARG A 89 -12.62 -11.12 6.94
CA ARG A 89 -13.91 -10.65 6.40
C ARG A 89 -13.95 -9.14 6.23
N LEU A 90 -13.58 -8.42 7.28
CA LEU A 90 -13.56 -6.96 7.27
C LEU A 90 -12.46 -6.46 6.30
N GLY A 91 -11.32 -7.13 6.29
CA GLY A 91 -10.23 -6.88 5.34
C GLY A 91 -10.65 -7.01 3.87
N LEU A 92 -11.33 -8.09 3.51
CA LEU A 92 -11.87 -8.30 2.16
C LEU A 92 -12.91 -7.25 1.78
N LEU A 93 -13.72 -6.78 2.72
CA LEU A 93 -14.71 -5.72 2.46
C LEU A 93 -14.01 -4.41 2.09
N PHE A 94 -12.98 -4.01 2.83
CA PHE A 94 -12.16 -2.84 2.49
C PHE A 94 -11.41 -2.99 1.16
N LEU A 95 -10.88 -4.18 0.86
CA LEU A 95 -10.28 -4.47 -0.44
C LEU A 95 -11.30 -4.39 -1.58
N GLY A 96 -12.52 -4.87 -1.37
CA GLY A 96 -13.61 -4.76 -2.35
C GLY A 96 -14.00 -3.32 -2.62
N MET A 97 -14.12 -2.50 -1.57
CA MET A 97 -14.35 -1.06 -1.72
C MET A 97 -13.20 -0.37 -2.45
N ALA A 98 -11.95 -0.74 -2.14
CA ALA A 98 -10.78 -0.23 -2.82
C ALA A 98 -10.81 -0.57 -4.32
N ALA A 99 -11.14 -1.82 -4.68
CA ALA A 99 -11.27 -2.25 -6.06
C ALA A 99 -12.37 -1.47 -6.81
N ALA A 100 -13.52 -1.26 -6.18
CA ALA A 100 -14.59 -0.44 -6.76
C ALA A 100 -14.15 1.02 -6.99
N ALA A 101 -13.43 1.60 -6.02
CA ALA A 101 -12.89 2.95 -6.13
C ALA A 101 -11.82 3.05 -7.23
N ALA A 102 -10.97 2.03 -7.40
CA ALA A 102 -9.98 1.98 -8.49
C ALA A 102 -10.65 1.96 -9.87
N VAL A 103 -11.73 1.20 -10.03
CA VAL A 103 -12.51 1.17 -11.27
C VAL A 103 -13.14 2.54 -11.54
N ALA A 104 -13.72 3.19 -10.51
CA ALA A 104 -14.29 4.53 -10.63
C ALA A 104 -13.23 5.61 -10.93
N ALA A 105 -12.03 5.51 -10.35
CA ALA A 105 -10.91 6.37 -10.69
C ALA A 105 -10.49 6.17 -12.16
N HIS A 106 -10.49 4.93 -12.64
CA HIS A 106 -10.17 4.61 -14.04
C HIS A 106 -11.17 5.20 -15.03
N THR A 107 -12.47 5.13 -14.74
CA THR A 107 -13.49 5.70 -15.61
C THR A 107 -13.38 7.23 -15.66
N GLN A 108 -13.08 7.88 -14.54
CA GLN A 108 -12.85 9.32 -14.49
C GLN A 108 -11.52 9.78 -15.10
N GLY A 109 -10.45 9.00 -14.93
CA GLY A 109 -9.19 9.28 -15.62
C GLY A 109 -9.34 9.23 -17.14
N ARG A 110 -10.14 8.28 -17.65
CA ARG A 110 -10.43 8.17 -19.09
C ARG A 110 -11.22 9.36 -19.62
N SER A 111 -12.19 9.87 -18.85
CA SER A 111 -12.99 11.05 -19.26
C SER A 111 -12.18 12.35 -19.21
N LEU A 112 -11.11 12.39 -18.42
CA LEU A 112 -10.14 13.49 -18.36
C LEU A 112 -9.02 13.40 -19.41
N GLY A 113 -9.00 12.34 -20.23
CA GLY A 113 -7.96 12.14 -21.25
C GLY A 113 -6.64 11.60 -20.70
N PHE A 114 -6.57 11.19 -19.44
CA PHE A 114 -5.37 10.58 -18.89
C PHE A 114 -5.08 9.23 -19.55
N GLU A 115 -3.80 8.99 -19.82
CA GLU A 115 -3.28 7.70 -20.28
C GLU A 115 -3.54 6.62 -19.22
N VAL A 116 -4.56 5.81 -19.49
CA VAL A 116 -5.09 4.80 -18.56
C VAL A 116 -4.06 3.71 -18.23
N VAL A 117 -3.03 3.56 -19.07
CA VAL A 117 -1.95 2.57 -18.92
C VAL A 117 -1.13 2.83 -17.65
N ILE A 118 -0.73 4.08 -17.42
CA ILE A 118 0.09 4.46 -16.26
C ILE A 118 -0.69 4.22 -14.95
N LEU A 119 -1.97 4.56 -14.94
CA LEU A 119 -2.88 4.29 -13.82
C LEU A 119 -2.98 2.80 -13.48
N ARG A 120 -3.03 1.93 -14.48
CA ARG A 120 -3.06 0.47 -14.28
C ARG A 120 -1.76 -0.04 -13.68
N ILE A 121 -0.63 0.42 -14.21
CA ILE A 121 0.71 0.03 -13.72
C ILE A 121 0.87 0.48 -12.27
N LEU A 122 0.47 1.71 -11.95
CA LEU A 122 0.54 2.25 -10.59
C LEU A 122 -0.36 1.45 -9.63
N ALA A 123 -1.62 1.20 -10.00
CA ALA A 123 -2.54 0.42 -9.17
C ALA A 123 -2.04 -1.01 -8.96
N ALA A 124 -1.54 -1.68 -10.01
CA ALA A 124 -0.98 -3.02 -9.92
C ALA A 124 0.24 -3.06 -9.00
N CYS A 125 1.15 -2.09 -9.13
CA CYS A 125 2.31 -1.99 -8.26
C CYS A 125 1.92 -1.81 -6.79
N TRP A 126 0.89 -1.01 -6.50
CA TRP A 126 0.41 -0.81 -5.13
C TRP A 126 -0.17 -2.08 -4.52
N VAL A 127 -1.00 -2.79 -5.29
CA VAL A 127 -1.61 -4.05 -4.87
C VAL A 127 -0.53 -5.11 -4.62
N ILE A 128 0.44 -5.25 -5.52
CA ILE A 128 1.55 -6.20 -5.39
C ILE A 128 2.42 -5.84 -4.19
N ALA A 129 2.77 -4.56 -4.01
CA ALA A 129 3.60 -4.15 -2.90
C ALA A 129 2.91 -4.38 -1.54
N LEU A 130 1.62 -4.08 -1.42
CA LEU A 130 0.89 -4.24 -0.16
C LEU A 130 0.55 -5.71 0.14
N LEU A 131 -0.10 -6.40 -0.80
CA LEU A 131 -0.51 -7.79 -0.59
C LEU A 131 0.69 -8.74 -0.65
N GLY A 132 1.67 -8.48 -1.52
CA GLY A 132 2.88 -9.27 -1.63
C GLY A 132 3.75 -9.20 -0.38
N SER A 133 3.91 -8.00 0.20
CA SER A 133 4.65 -7.84 1.47
C SER A 133 3.99 -8.62 2.62
N ASN A 134 2.66 -8.65 2.66
CA ASN A 134 1.91 -9.46 3.64
C ASN A 134 2.04 -10.97 3.40
N ALA A 135 2.03 -11.41 2.14
CA ALA A 135 2.20 -12.82 1.79
C ALA A 135 3.59 -13.32 2.18
N VAL A 136 4.63 -12.51 1.92
CA VAL A 136 6.02 -12.82 2.33
C VAL A 136 6.14 -12.93 3.85
N LEU A 137 5.54 -12.02 4.61
CA LEU A 137 5.58 -12.09 6.07
C LEU A 137 4.82 -13.28 6.65
N THR A 138 3.66 -13.59 6.07
CA THR A 138 2.92 -14.80 6.42
C THR A 138 3.75 -16.06 6.16
N ALA A 139 4.46 -16.11 5.02
CA ALA A 139 5.34 -17.22 4.67
C ALA A 139 6.55 -17.33 5.62
N ILE A 140 7.21 -16.21 5.94
CA ILE A 140 8.33 -16.18 6.90
C ILE A 140 7.87 -16.66 8.28
N HIS A 141 6.73 -16.16 8.76
CA HIS A 141 6.18 -16.58 10.05
C HIS A 141 5.83 -18.08 10.06
N TYR A 142 5.23 -18.58 8.97
CA TYR A 142 4.92 -20.00 8.83
C TYR A 142 6.16 -20.89 8.84
N ILE A 143 7.22 -20.51 8.09
CA ILE A 143 8.48 -21.27 8.05
C ILE A 143 9.19 -21.24 9.41
N HIS A 144 9.23 -20.07 10.07
CA HIS A 144 9.88 -19.94 11.37
C HIS A 144 9.17 -20.74 12.47
N HIS A 145 7.83 -20.80 12.45
CA HIS A 145 7.06 -21.62 13.38
C HIS A 145 7.14 -23.12 13.07
N ARG A 146 7.29 -23.50 11.79
CA ARG A 146 7.50 -24.90 11.39
C ARG A 146 8.86 -25.44 11.85
N ASN A 147 9.90 -24.61 11.86
CA ASN A 147 11.23 -25.00 12.33
C ASN A 147 11.38 -25.04 13.86
N ARG A 148 10.36 -24.66 14.65
CA ARG A 148 10.35 -24.77 16.12
C ARG A 148 9.61 -26.00 16.65
N LYS A 149 9.03 -26.84 15.78
CA LYS A 149 8.51 -28.18 16.11
C LYS A 149 9.44 -29.23 15.53
#